data_AF-A0A2N5A5V8-F1
#
_entry.id   AF-A0A2N5A5V8-F1
#
_cell.length_a   1.000
_cell.length_b   1.000
_cell.length_c   1.000
_cell.angle_alpha   90.00
_cell.angle_beta   90.00
_cell.angle_gamma   90.00
#
_symmetry.space_group_name_H-M   'P 1'
#
loop_
_entity.id
_entity.type
_entity.pdbx_description
1 polymer ?
#
loop_
_entity_poly.entity_id
_entity_poly.type
_entity_poly.pdbx_seq_one_letter_code
_entity_poly.pdbx_strand_id
1 'polypeptide(L)'
;MKRAFIMVLDSFGIGATEDADRFGDVGADTMGHIAEACAKGEADNGRKGPLNLPNLTRLGLVKAHEGSTGKIAAGMDGNAEVIGAYAWAHELSSGKDTPSGHWEIAGVPVLFDWGYFSDHENSFPQELLDKLVKRANLPGYLGNCHSSGTVILDQLGEEHMKTGKPIFYT
;
A
#
# COMPACT_ATOMS: atom_id res chain seq x y z
N MET A 1 26.27 15.63 -9.38
CA MET A 1 24.94 15.95 -8.81
C MET A 1 25.13 16.15 -7.29
N LYS A 2 24.67 17.25 -6.67
CA LYS A 2 24.94 17.52 -5.23
C LYS A 2 23.84 17.03 -4.28
N ARG A 3 22.60 16.88 -4.76
CA ARG A 3 21.42 16.49 -3.99
C ARG A 3 20.49 15.67 -4.89
N ALA A 4 19.78 14.73 -4.31
CA ALA A 4 18.67 14.00 -4.93
C ALA A 4 17.44 14.14 -4.03
N PHE A 5 16.26 14.22 -4.65
CA PHE A 5 14.97 14.25 -3.96
C PHE A 5 14.17 13.05 -4.46
N ILE A 6 13.80 12.15 -3.55
CA ILE A 6 12.98 10.98 -3.85
C ILE A 6 11.59 11.27 -3.28
N MET A 7 10.57 11.20 -4.13
CA MET A 7 9.17 11.39 -3.75
C MET A 7 8.42 10.11 -4.07
N VAL A 8 7.81 9.51 -3.06
CA VAL A 8 7.02 8.28 -3.19
C VAL A 8 5.54 8.65 -3.12
N LEU A 9 4.79 8.32 -4.15
CA LEU A 9 3.33 8.36 -4.14
C LEU A 9 2.84 6.99 -3.66
N ASP A 10 2.67 6.85 -2.35
CA ASP A 10 2.34 5.56 -1.74
C ASP A 10 1.06 4.96 -2.34
N SER A 11 1.08 3.65 -2.61
CA SER A 11 0.05 2.85 -3.29
C SER A 11 -0.30 3.24 -4.75
N PHE A 12 0.36 4.24 -5.35
CA PHE A 12 0.00 4.73 -6.69
C PHE A 12 0.63 3.89 -7.82
N GLY A 13 0.04 2.72 -8.08
CA GLY A 13 0.44 1.85 -9.18
C GLY A 13 0.01 2.35 -10.57
N ILE A 14 0.76 1.97 -11.60
CA ILE A 14 0.52 2.35 -13.01
C ILE A 14 0.22 1.14 -13.92
N GLY A 15 -0.32 0.07 -13.33
CA GLY A 15 -0.67 -1.17 -14.04
C GLY A 15 -0.19 -2.42 -13.30
N ALA A 16 -0.84 -3.54 -13.58
CA ALA A 16 -0.47 -4.84 -13.06
C ALA A 16 0.86 -5.31 -13.65
N THR A 17 1.65 -5.97 -12.82
CA THR A 17 2.91 -6.61 -13.21
C THR A 17 2.67 -7.99 -13.84
N GLU A 18 3.71 -8.55 -14.46
CA GLU A 18 3.64 -9.88 -15.09
C GLU A 18 3.27 -10.99 -14.09
N ASP A 19 3.57 -10.80 -12.81
CA ASP A 19 3.38 -11.75 -11.73
C ASP A 19 2.19 -11.43 -10.81
N ALA A 20 1.28 -10.55 -11.27
CA ALA A 20 0.09 -10.14 -10.53
C ALA A 20 -0.86 -11.31 -10.19
N ASP A 21 -0.79 -12.42 -10.93
CA ASP A 21 -1.55 -13.64 -10.66
C ASP A 21 -1.18 -14.26 -9.29
N ARG A 22 0.09 -14.22 -8.91
CA ARG A 22 0.58 -14.69 -7.61
C ARG A 22 -0.05 -13.94 -6.44
N PHE A 23 -0.45 -12.70 -6.66
CA PHE A 23 -1.04 -11.81 -5.66
C PHE A 23 -2.57 -11.69 -5.76
N GLY A 24 -3.19 -12.35 -6.74
CA GLY A 24 -4.63 -12.22 -7.02
C GLY A 24 -5.04 -10.87 -7.64
N ASP A 25 -4.10 -10.13 -8.20
CA ASP A 25 -4.27 -8.74 -8.65
C ASP A 25 -4.32 -8.61 -10.19
N VAL A 26 -4.64 -9.69 -10.91
CA VAL A 26 -4.73 -9.65 -12.38
C VAL A 26 -5.71 -8.56 -12.82
N GLY A 27 -5.20 -7.61 -13.62
CA GLY A 27 -5.96 -6.48 -14.13
C GLY A 27 -5.99 -5.26 -13.21
N ALA A 28 -5.26 -5.26 -12.09
CA ALA A 28 -5.08 -4.06 -11.28
C ALA A 28 -4.43 -2.93 -12.10
N ASP A 29 -4.98 -1.72 -12.02
CA ASP A 29 -4.41 -0.51 -12.63
C ASP A 29 -4.91 0.72 -11.85
N THR A 30 -4.20 1.09 -10.79
CA THR A 30 -4.63 2.18 -9.90
C THR A 30 -4.79 3.49 -10.65
N MET A 31 -3.77 3.93 -11.39
CA MET A 31 -3.85 5.16 -12.18
C MET A 31 -4.96 5.09 -13.24
N GLY A 32 -5.05 4.00 -14.00
CA GLY A 32 -6.04 3.83 -15.06
C GLY A 32 -7.48 3.83 -14.55
N HIS A 33 -7.77 3.09 -13.48
CA HIS A 33 -9.11 3.04 -12.88
C HIS A 33 -9.51 4.36 -12.22
N ILE A 34 -8.58 5.08 -11.57
CA ILE A 34 -8.85 6.43 -11.07
C ILE A 34 -9.19 7.36 -12.23
N ALA A 35 -8.40 7.36 -13.30
CA ALA A 35 -8.63 8.19 -14.47
C ALA A 35 -9.99 7.89 -15.13
N GLU A 36 -10.37 6.61 -15.22
CA GLU A 36 -11.65 6.17 -15.73
C GLU A 36 -12.83 6.65 -14.87
N ALA A 37 -12.80 6.41 -13.55
CA ALA A 37 -13.82 6.89 -12.63
C ALA A 37 -13.98 8.41 -12.67
N CYS A 38 -12.85 9.14 -12.79
CA CYS A 38 -12.86 10.58 -12.99
C CYS A 38 -13.54 10.97 -14.30
N ALA A 39 -13.17 10.35 -15.43
CA ALA A 39 -13.77 10.65 -16.73
C ALA A 39 -15.28 10.36 -16.78
N LYS A 40 -15.77 9.38 -16.01
CA LYS A 40 -17.19 9.06 -15.85
C LYS A 40 -17.93 10.01 -14.88
N GLY A 41 -17.22 10.88 -14.16
CA GLY A 41 -17.79 11.76 -13.14
C GLY A 41 -18.12 11.06 -11.82
N GLU A 42 -17.71 9.80 -11.63
CA GLU A 42 -17.95 9.02 -10.41
C GLU A 42 -17.14 9.55 -9.22
N ALA A 43 -16.05 10.29 -9.50
CA ALA A 43 -15.16 10.91 -8.52
C ALA A 43 -15.34 12.45 -8.42
N ASP A 44 -16.52 12.97 -8.73
CA ASP A 44 -16.86 14.40 -8.66
C ASP A 44 -17.20 14.84 -7.22
N ASN A 45 -16.23 14.73 -6.31
CA ASN A 45 -16.33 15.18 -4.92
C ASN A 45 -15.23 16.23 -4.63
N GLY A 46 -15.61 17.51 -4.55
CA GLY A 46 -14.64 18.62 -4.41
C GLY A 46 -13.78 18.89 -5.65
N ARG A 47 -13.96 18.09 -6.72
CA ARG A 47 -13.38 18.23 -8.06
C ARG A 47 -14.44 17.85 -9.11
N LYS A 48 -14.16 18.13 -10.39
CA LYS A 48 -15.02 17.70 -11.52
C LYS A 48 -14.23 17.31 -12.76
N GLY A 49 -14.81 16.44 -13.58
CA GLY A 49 -14.31 16.12 -14.93
C GLY A 49 -13.21 15.06 -14.94
N PRO A 50 -12.36 14.99 -15.98
CA PRO A 50 -11.24 14.04 -16.05
C PRO A 50 -10.15 14.29 -14.99
N LEU A 51 -9.32 13.27 -14.75
CA LEU A 51 -8.14 13.41 -13.91
C LEU A 51 -7.15 14.38 -14.58
N ASN A 52 -6.74 15.43 -13.88
CA ASN A 52 -5.90 16.49 -14.45
C ASN A 52 -4.53 16.54 -13.76
N LEU A 53 -3.51 15.96 -14.40
CA LEU A 53 -2.12 15.92 -13.88
C LEU A 53 -1.12 16.49 -14.90
N PRO A 54 -1.21 17.77 -15.28
CA PRO A 54 -0.43 18.31 -16.40
C PRO A 54 1.08 18.30 -16.12
N ASN A 55 1.48 18.53 -14.87
CA ASN A 55 2.88 18.53 -14.46
C ASN A 55 3.47 17.11 -14.50
N LEU A 56 2.78 16.12 -13.93
CA LEU A 56 3.26 14.72 -13.96
C LEU A 56 3.23 14.13 -15.37
N THR A 57 2.26 14.55 -16.19
CA THR A 57 2.19 14.20 -17.61
C THR A 57 3.44 14.69 -18.36
N ARG A 58 3.82 15.97 -18.18
CA ARG A 58 5.08 16.52 -18.73
C ARG A 58 6.33 15.82 -18.19
N LEU A 59 6.29 15.32 -16.96
CA LEU A 59 7.39 14.51 -16.39
C LEU A 59 7.43 13.06 -16.91
N GLY A 60 6.42 12.63 -17.69
CA GLY A 60 6.40 11.33 -18.37
C GLY A 60 5.51 10.27 -17.70
N LEU A 61 4.69 10.61 -16.70
CA LEU A 61 3.82 9.65 -16.00
C LEU A 61 2.89 8.89 -16.96
N VAL A 62 2.25 9.60 -17.90
CA VAL A 62 1.34 8.98 -18.88
C VAL A 62 2.09 8.03 -19.81
N LYS A 63 3.33 8.35 -20.18
CA LYS A 63 4.17 7.47 -20.99
C LYS A 63 4.64 6.24 -20.23
N ALA A 64 4.91 6.37 -18.93
CA ALA A 64 5.22 5.22 -18.07
C ALA A 64 4.02 4.27 -17.94
N HIS A 65 2.82 4.82 -17.70
CA HIS A 65 1.57 4.05 -17.68
C HIS A 65 1.28 3.39 -19.03
N GLU A 66 1.44 4.11 -20.14
CA GLU A 66 1.30 3.58 -21.50
C GLU A 66 2.28 2.42 -21.75
N GLY A 67 3.54 2.55 -21.31
CA GLY A 67 4.54 1.49 -21.41
C GLY A 67 4.21 0.26 -20.56
N SER A 68 3.68 0.47 -19.34
CA SER A 68 3.33 -0.61 -18.41
C SER A 68 2.07 -1.37 -18.83
N THR A 69 1.08 -0.69 -19.41
CA THR A 69 -0.25 -1.27 -19.68
C THR A 69 -0.58 -1.45 -21.16
N GLY A 70 0.19 -0.81 -22.04
CA GLY A 70 -0.11 -0.72 -23.47
C GLY A 70 -1.27 0.23 -23.81
N LYS A 71 -1.74 1.06 -22.88
CA LYS A 71 -2.93 1.91 -23.03
C LYS A 71 -2.70 3.29 -22.45
N ILE A 72 -3.37 4.30 -22.99
CA ILE A 72 -3.41 5.65 -22.39
C ILE A 72 -4.62 5.72 -21.46
N ALA A 73 -4.40 6.08 -20.20
CA ALA A 73 -5.47 6.26 -19.22
C ALA A 73 -6.52 7.31 -19.66
N ALA A 74 -7.79 7.10 -19.29
CA ALA A 74 -8.91 7.91 -19.77
C ALA A 74 -8.76 9.40 -19.42
N GLY A 75 -8.90 10.27 -20.43
CA GLY A 75 -8.82 11.73 -20.26
C GLY A 75 -7.40 12.27 -20.06
N MET A 76 -6.37 11.43 -20.11
CA MET A 76 -4.97 11.85 -20.04
C MET A 76 -4.42 12.20 -21.42
N ASP A 77 -3.46 13.13 -21.48
CA ASP A 77 -2.78 13.53 -22.71
C ASP A 77 -1.55 12.66 -22.99
N GLY A 78 -1.68 11.71 -23.91
CA GLY A 78 -0.57 10.87 -24.36
C GLY A 78 0.40 11.55 -25.33
N ASN A 79 0.13 12.76 -25.79
CA ASN A 79 0.95 13.50 -26.76
C ASN A 79 1.71 14.68 -26.13
N ALA A 80 1.61 14.85 -24.81
CA ALA A 80 2.30 15.93 -24.12
C ALA A 80 3.83 15.87 -24.35
N GLU A 81 4.44 17.05 -24.46
CA GLU A 81 5.89 17.20 -24.48
C GLU A 81 6.48 16.69 -23.16
N VAL A 82 7.30 15.64 -23.24
CA VAL A 82 8.00 15.07 -22.10
C VAL A 82 9.30 15.84 -21.85
N ILE A 83 9.48 16.34 -20.63
CA ILE A 83 10.63 17.14 -20.20
C ILE A 83 11.55 16.43 -19.19
N GLY A 84 11.31 15.14 -18.96
CA GLY A 84 12.05 14.31 -18.01
C GLY A 84 12.33 12.91 -18.54
N ALA A 85 13.12 12.14 -17.79
CA ALA A 85 13.24 10.71 -18.02
C ALA A 85 12.10 9.97 -17.29
N TYR A 86 11.58 8.92 -17.90
CA TYR A 86 10.52 8.10 -17.35
C TYR A 86 10.77 6.62 -17.61
N ALA A 87 10.21 5.77 -16.76
CA ALA A 87 10.19 4.32 -16.86
C ALA A 87 9.02 3.78 -16.03
N TRP A 88 8.74 2.50 -16.16
CA TRP A 88 7.95 1.71 -15.21
C TRP A 88 8.86 0.61 -14.65
N ALA A 89 8.62 0.20 -13.41
CA ALA A 89 9.43 -0.78 -12.72
C ALA A 89 8.59 -2.00 -12.35
N HIS A 90 9.26 -3.15 -12.31
CA HIS A 90 8.74 -4.40 -11.78
C HIS A 90 9.44 -4.66 -10.44
N GLU A 91 8.66 -4.91 -9.38
CA GLU A 91 9.19 -5.20 -8.06
C GLU A 91 9.77 -6.62 -8.01
N LEU A 92 11.00 -6.76 -7.51
CA LEU A 92 11.68 -8.05 -7.38
C LEU A 92 11.37 -8.75 -6.05
N SER A 93 10.97 -7.98 -5.03
CA SER A 93 10.62 -8.48 -3.71
C SER A 93 9.45 -9.47 -3.77
N SER A 94 9.44 -10.41 -2.83
CA SER A 94 8.42 -11.47 -2.77
C SER A 94 7.04 -10.97 -2.34
N GLY A 95 6.99 -9.85 -1.62
CA GLY A 95 5.78 -9.21 -1.11
C GLY A 95 5.45 -7.88 -1.80
N LYS A 96 4.22 -7.40 -1.59
CA LYS A 96 3.70 -6.11 -2.09
C LYS A 96 3.42 -5.10 -0.96
N ASP A 97 4.01 -5.32 0.21
CA ASP A 97 3.84 -4.48 1.39
C ASP A 97 4.74 -3.25 1.38
N THR A 98 4.34 -2.21 2.11
CA THR A 98 5.07 -0.93 2.17
C THR A 98 6.55 -1.09 2.56
N PRO A 99 6.93 -1.88 3.59
CA PRO A 99 8.33 -2.14 3.90
C PRO A 99 9.13 -2.72 2.74
N SER A 100 8.63 -3.78 2.08
CA SER A 100 9.31 -4.44 0.95
C SER A 100 9.66 -3.45 -0.16
N GLY A 101 8.68 -2.68 -0.63
CA GLY A 101 8.90 -1.70 -1.70
C GLY A 101 9.85 -0.57 -1.31
N HIS A 102 9.77 -0.08 -0.07
CA HIS A 102 10.70 0.97 0.40
C HIS A 102 12.13 0.46 0.54
N TRP A 103 12.32 -0.79 0.99
CA TRP A 103 13.64 -1.40 1.08
C TRP A 103 14.23 -1.63 -0.31
N GLU A 104 13.43 -2.09 -1.27
CA GLU A 104 13.88 -2.29 -2.63
C GLU A 104 14.28 -0.98 -3.34
N ILE A 105 13.51 0.10 -3.15
CA ILE A 105 13.87 1.44 -3.64
C ILE A 105 15.23 1.89 -3.09
N ALA A 106 15.56 1.49 -1.85
CA ALA A 106 16.84 1.77 -1.21
C ALA A 106 17.97 0.78 -1.59
N GLY A 107 17.70 -0.18 -2.48
CA GLY A 107 18.66 -1.16 -2.98
C GLY A 107 18.71 -2.48 -2.22
N VAL A 108 17.68 -2.81 -1.44
CA VAL A 108 17.60 -4.02 -0.61
C VAL A 108 16.32 -4.79 -0.94
N PRO A 109 16.31 -5.64 -1.99
CA PRO A 109 15.12 -6.42 -2.33
C PRO A 109 14.82 -7.45 -1.22
N VAL A 110 13.56 -7.54 -0.84
CA VAL A 110 13.06 -8.46 0.19
C VAL A 110 12.62 -9.75 -0.48
N LEU A 111 13.53 -10.70 -0.56
CA LEU A 111 13.32 -11.99 -1.25
C LEU A 111 12.75 -13.08 -0.33
N PHE A 112 12.12 -12.71 0.77
CA PHE A 112 11.51 -13.61 1.75
C PHE A 112 10.11 -13.11 2.11
N ASP A 113 9.25 -14.01 2.57
CA ASP A 113 7.90 -13.65 2.97
C ASP A 113 7.89 -13.12 4.41
N TRP A 114 7.16 -12.02 4.63
CA TRP A 114 6.86 -11.56 5.98
C TRP A 114 5.90 -12.51 6.69
N GLY A 115 6.01 -12.58 8.01
CA GLY A 115 4.98 -13.20 8.83
C GLY A 115 3.74 -12.32 8.88
N TYR A 116 2.63 -12.80 8.33
CA TYR A 116 1.32 -12.16 8.45
C TYR A 116 0.44 -12.95 9.42
N PHE A 117 -0.29 -12.24 10.27
CA PHE A 117 -1.32 -12.83 11.13
C PHE A 117 -2.66 -12.75 10.41
N SER A 118 -3.02 -13.76 9.63
CA SER A 118 -4.18 -13.72 8.73
C SER A 118 -5.52 -13.92 9.44
N ASP A 119 -5.53 -14.59 10.59
CA ASP A 119 -6.76 -14.94 11.29
C ASP A 119 -7.36 -13.71 11.98
N HIS A 120 -8.62 -13.40 11.69
CA HIS A 120 -9.32 -12.25 12.28
C HIS A 120 -9.54 -12.39 13.80
N GLU A 121 -9.66 -13.62 14.27
CA GLU A 121 -9.73 -13.98 15.69
C GLU A 121 -8.59 -14.93 16.02
N ASN A 122 -8.04 -14.82 17.23
CA ASN A 122 -6.83 -15.54 17.63
C ASN A 122 -5.64 -15.32 16.68
N SER A 123 -5.50 -14.08 16.20
CA SER A 123 -4.54 -13.67 15.15
C SER A 123 -3.09 -14.06 15.45
N PHE A 124 -2.67 -13.91 16.71
CA PHE A 124 -1.34 -14.28 17.17
C PHE A 124 -1.33 -15.72 17.70
N PRO A 125 -0.31 -16.52 17.32
CA PRO A 125 -0.13 -17.86 17.88
C PRO A 125 -0.01 -17.82 19.41
N GLN A 126 -0.69 -18.74 20.09
CA GLN A 126 -0.68 -18.80 21.56
C GLN A 126 0.74 -18.86 22.14
N GLU A 127 1.65 -19.61 21.50
CA GLU A 127 3.04 -19.73 21.95
C GLU A 127 3.78 -18.37 21.96
N LEU A 128 3.48 -17.49 21.00
CA LEU A 128 4.04 -16.13 20.96
C LEU A 128 3.52 -15.31 22.14
N LEU A 129 2.22 -15.36 22.38
CA LEU A 129 1.56 -14.64 23.47
C LEU A 129 2.06 -15.10 24.84
N ASP A 130 2.17 -16.41 25.05
CA ASP A 130 2.68 -16.99 26.30
C ASP A 130 4.12 -16.54 26.57
N LYS A 131 4.98 -16.53 25.53
CA LYS A 131 6.35 -16.03 25.61
C LYS A 131 6.37 -14.54 25.98
N LEU A 132 5.52 -13.72 25.37
CA LEU A 132 5.43 -12.29 25.68
C LEU A 132 4.99 -12.05 27.12
N VAL A 133 3.90 -12.68 27.55
CA VAL A 133 3.36 -12.57 28.91
C VAL A 133 4.42 -12.95 29.93
N LYS A 134 5.10 -14.09 29.72
CA LYS A 134 6.14 -14.57 30.64
C LYS A 134 7.36 -13.66 30.66
N ARG A 135 7.88 -13.22 29.50
CA ARG A 135 9.12 -12.43 29.43
C ARG A 135 8.94 -11.00 29.92
N ALA A 136 7.78 -10.40 29.65
CA ALA A 136 7.46 -9.03 30.09
C ALA A 136 6.75 -9.00 31.45
N ASN A 137 6.54 -10.15 32.10
CA ASN A 137 5.85 -10.29 33.39
C ASN A 137 4.48 -9.58 33.39
N LEU A 138 3.70 -9.82 32.33
CA LEU A 138 2.38 -9.20 32.15
C LEU A 138 1.31 -9.95 32.95
N PRO A 139 0.25 -9.26 33.42
CA PRO A 139 -0.89 -9.91 34.10
C PRO A 139 -1.79 -10.73 33.15
N GLY A 140 -1.40 -10.88 31.88
CA GLY A 140 -2.17 -11.45 30.78
C GLY A 140 -2.18 -10.49 29.59
N TYR A 141 -3.14 -10.68 28.68
CA TYR A 141 -3.40 -9.81 27.54
C TYR A 141 -4.90 -9.74 27.25
N LEU A 142 -5.30 -8.76 26.44
CA LEU A 142 -6.64 -8.60 25.86
C LEU A 142 -6.52 -8.56 24.32
N GLY A 143 -7.64 -8.75 23.62
CA GLY A 143 -7.69 -8.72 22.16
C GLY A 143 -7.30 -10.06 21.55
N ASN A 144 -6.18 -10.09 20.83
CA ASN A 144 -5.76 -11.16 19.92
C ASN A 144 -6.69 -11.29 18.70
N CYS A 145 -6.92 -10.17 18.01
CA CYS A 145 -7.80 -10.08 16.85
C CYS A 145 -7.34 -8.98 15.87
N HIS A 146 -7.97 -8.95 14.70
CA HIS A 146 -7.86 -7.81 13.77
C HIS A 146 -8.75 -6.67 14.23
N SER A 147 -8.19 -5.46 14.32
CA SER A 147 -8.99 -4.27 14.61
C SER A 147 -8.28 -2.99 14.20
N SER A 148 -9.06 -1.93 13.93
CA SER A 148 -8.49 -0.60 13.94
C SER A 148 -8.11 -0.18 15.37
N GLY A 149 -7.09 0.69 15.47
CA GLY A 149 -6.64 1.21 16.76
C GLY A 149 -7.70 2.02 17.51
N THR A 150 -8.61 2.70 16.80
CA THR A 150 -9.72 3.42 17.45
C THR A 150 -10.76 2.45 18.01
N VAL A 151 -11.19 1.47 17.21
CA VAL A 151 -12.21 0.49 17.61
C VAL A 151 -11.74 -0.36 18.79
N ILE A 152 -10.50 -0.83 18.79
CA ILE A 152 -10.02 -1.71 19.86
C ILE A 152 -9.87 -0.97 21.19
N LEU A 153 -9.57 0.33 21.15
CA LEU A 153 -9.51 1.17 22.34
C LEU A 153 -10.91 1.43 22.90
N ASP A 154 -11.90 1.69 22.05
CA ASP A 154 -13.30 1.84 22.48
C ASP A 154 -13.82 0.55 23.14
N GLN A 155 -13.44 -0.62 22.61
CA GLN A 155 -13.89 -1.92 23.10
C GLN A 155 -13.19 -2.37 24.38
N LEU A 156 -11.86 -2.25 24.45
CA LEU A 156 -11.03 -2.90 25.48
C LEU A 156 -10.24 -1.91 26.36
N GLY A 157 -10.29 -0.62 26.06
CA GLY A 157 -9.51 0.40 26.77
C GLY A 157 -9.86 0.50 28.25
N GLU A 158 -11.15 0.41 28.61
CA GLU A 158 -11.55 0.40 30.02
C GLU A 158 -11.04 -0.83 30.78
N GLU A 159 -11.12 -2.02 30.18
CA GLU A 159 -10.63 -3.24 30.81
C GLU A 159 -9.10 -3.23 30.94
N HIS A 160 -8.41 -2.72 29.92
CA HIS A 160 -6.97 -2.47 29.97
C HIS A 160 -6.61 -1.59 31.17
N MET A 161 -7.27 -0.45 31.35
CA MET A 161 -7.02 0.46 32.49
C MET A 161 -7.28 -0.22 33.84
N LYS A 162 -8.33 -1.04 33.96
CA LYS A 162 -8.70 -1.73 35.21
C LYS A 162 -7.74 -2.86 35.55
N THR A 163 -7.26 -3.60 34.56
CA THR A 163 -6.52 -4.86 34.75
C THR A 163 -5.00 -4.72 34.57
N GLY A 164 -4.56 -3.67 33.87
CA GLY A 164 -3.17 -3.51 33.43
C GLY A 164 -2.74 -4.48 32.31
N LYS A 165 -3.65 -5.28 31.75
CA LYS A 165 -3.34 -6.20 30.64
C LYS A 165 -3.21 -5.42 29.33
N PRO A 166 -2.08 -5.48 28.59
CA PRO A 166 -1.98 -4.83 27.29
C PRO A 166 -2.97 -5.41 26.28
N ILE A 167 -3.36 -4.59 25.31
CA ILE A 167 -4.22 -4.97 24.20
C ILE A 167 -3.32 -5.33 23.01
N PHE A 168 -3.43 -6.56 22.52
CA PHE A 168 -2.74 -6.99 21.30
C PHE A 168 -3.74 -7.09 20.16
N TYR A 169 -3.43 -6.44 19.04
CA TYR A 169 -4.23 -6.44 17.82
C TYR A 169 -3.32 -6.24 16.61
N THR A 170 -3.81 -6.57 15.42
CA THR A 170 -3.13 -6.36 14.14
C THR A 170 -4.10 -5.86 13.08
#